data_AF-A0A5E7Z2W3-F1
#
_entry.id   AF-A0A5E7Z2W3-F1
#
_cell.length_a   1.000
_cell.length_b   1.000
_cell.length_c   1.000
_cell.angle_alpha   90.00
_cell.angle_beta   90.00
_cell.angle_gamma   90.00
#
_symmetry.space_group_name_H-M   'P 1'
#
loop_
_entity.id
_entity.type
_entity.pdbx_description
1 polymer ?
#
loop_
_entity_poly.entity_id
_entity_poly.type
_entity_poly.pdbx_seq_one_letter_code
_entity_poly.pdbx_strand_id
1 'polypeptide(L)'
;MPQIDQMSEIWSSQLFWLLITFGFVFFVIGKGMVPKVLDTVGMRDQQIADDLAAAQASRDAADAAEEAWRQRENANREAAQALVSESKAKAQASTEARLAEVQAGIDAQLAEAEQRIAASRAEAAAEIESVAAEAAQDIAARLAGVKVTKTAAKSAVKEAMRHA
;
A
#
# COMPACT_ATOMS: atom_id res chain seq x y z
N MET A 1 14.14 105.37 42.79
CA MET A 1 12.67 105.35 42.82
C MET A 1 12.25 104.13 43.65
N PRO A 2 11.58 104.32 44.79
CA PRO A 2 11.34 103.26 45.78
C PRO A 2 10.48 102.08 45.31
N GLN A 3 9.92 102.13 44.10
CA GLN A 3 9.14 101.04 43.50
C GLN A 3 10.00 99.92 42.87
N ILE A 4 11.25 100.19 42.47
CA ILE A 4 12.11 99.17 41.83
C ILE A 4 12.73 98.23 42.88
N ASP A 5 13.12 98.76 44.04
CA ASP A 5 13.68 97.93 45.12
C ASP A 5 12.66 96.94 45.70
N GLN A 6 11.37 97.32 45.74
CA GLN A 6 10.27 96.42 46.15
C GLN A 6 9.99 95.29 45.16
N MET A 7 10.38 95.42 43.88
CA MET A 7 10.21 94.32 42.91
C MET A 7 11.11 93.14 43.27
N SER A 8 12.34 93.38 43.73
CA SER A 8 13.27 92.29 44.07
C SER A 8 12.74 91.35 45.17
N GLU A 9 12.09 91.90 46.20
CA GLU A 9 11.54 91.14 47.32
C GLU A 9 10.30 90.32 46.93
N ILE A 10 9.39 90.91 46.15
CA ILE A 10 8.18 90.22 45.65
C ILE A 10 8.58 89.07 44.71
N TRP A 11 9.53 89.32 43.81
CA TRP A 11 10.02 88.31 42.87
C TRP A 11 10.81 87.20 43.59
N SER A 12 11.58 87.53 44.62
CA SER A 12 12.30 86.53 45.44
C SER A 12 11.35 85.62 46.20
N SER A 13 10.28 86.17 46.81
CA SER A 13 9.25 85.39 47.50
C SER A 13 8.46 84.49 46.55
N GLN A 14 8.09 85.02 45.37
CA GLN A 14 7.40 84.24 44.35
C GLN A 14 8.27 83.09 43.82
N LEU A 15 9.55 83.33 43.57
CA LEU A 15 10.51 82.30 43.16
C LEU A 15 10.73 81.25 44.25
N PHE A 16 10.79 81.67 45.52
CA PHE A 16 10.93 80.75 46.65
C PHE A 16 9.73 79.78 46.75
N TRP A 17 8.51 80.30 46.75
CA TRP A 17 7.30 79.46 46.79
C TRP A 17 7.10 78.65 45.52
N LEU A 18 7.49 79.18 44.36
CA LEU A 18 7.50 78.42 43.11
C LEU A 18 8.45 77.23 43.20
N LEU A 19 9.68 77.41 43.68
CA LEU A 19 10.63 76.30 43.84
C LEU A 19 10.14 75.25 44.85
N ILE A 20 9.55 75.68 45.97
CA ILE A 20 8.99 74.75 46.96
C ILE A 20 7.82 73.94 46.38
N THR A 21 6.85 74.61 45.77
CA THR A 21 5.66 73.95 45.22
C THR A 21 6.00 73.09 44.01
N PHE A 22 6.85 73.58 43.12
CA PHE A 22 7.38 72.81 41.98
C PHE A 22 8.17 71.59 42.46
N GLY A 23 9.09 71.76 43.41
CA GLY A 23 9.85 70.67 44.00
C GLY A 23 8.94 69.61 44.62
N PHE A 24 7.96 70.02 45.43
CA PHE A 24 6.99 69.11 46.02
C PHE A 24 6.22 68.31 44.96
N VAL A 25 5.65 68.98 43.95
CA VAL A 25 4.92 68.31 42.86
C VAL A 25 5.85 67.40 42.04
N PHE A 26 7.07 67.84 41.74
CA PHE A 26 8.07 67.05 41.02
C PHE A 26 8.41 65.75 41.75
N PHE A 27 8.62 65.81 43.08
CA PHE A 27 8.85 64.60 43.88
C PHE A 27 7.62 63.69 43.95
N VAL A 28 6.41 64.25 44.09
CA VAL A 28 5.16 63.46 44.11
C VAL A 28 4.96 62.74 42.77
N ILE A 29 5.14 63.41 41.64
CA ILE A 29 5.01 62.80 40.32
C ILE A 29 6.14 61.80 40.06
N GLY A 30 7.39 62.20 40.30
CA GLY A 30 8.58 61.41 40.03
C GLY A 30 8.68 60.14 40.88
N LYS A 31 8.31 60.21 42.17
CA LYS A 31 8.34 59.05 43.07
C LYS A 31 7.01 58.30 43.11
N GLY A 32 5.89 58.92 42.73
CA GLY A 32 4.56 58.35 42.84
C GLY A 32 3.95 57.87 41.52
N MET A 33 3.83 58.77 40.54
CA MET A 33 3.13 58.47 39.27
C MET A 33 4.03 57.79 38.24
N VAL A 34 5.27 58.26 38.09
CA VAL A 34 6.22 57.73 37.09
C VAL A 34 6.48 56.23 37.27
N PRO A 35 6.74 55.70 38.50
CA PRO A 35 6.95 54.27 38.68
C PRO A 35 5.75 53.44 38.24
N LYS A 36 4.52 53.88 38.57
CA LYS A 36 3.29 53.17 38.18
C LYS A 36 3.09 53.08 36.67
N VAL A 37 3.47 54.14 35.93
CA VAL A 37 3.41 54.13 34.46
C VAL A 37 4.45 53.17 33.90
N LEU A 38 5.69 53.23 34.41
CA LEU A 38 6.76 52.32 33.99
C LEU A 38 6.42 50.85 34.27
N ASP A 39 5.84 50.54 35.43
CA ASP A 39 5.38 49.20 35.78
C ASP A 39 4.30 48.71 34.79
N THR A 40 3.36 49.58 34.41
CA THR A 40 2.30 49.24 33.45
C THR A 40 2.86 48.98 32.05
N VAL A 41 3.84 49.77 31.61
CA VAL A 41 4.53 49.55 30.34
C VAL A 41 5.29 48.23 30.39
N GLY A 42 6.06 47.98 31.45
CA GLY A 42 6.80 46.73 31.63
C GLY A 42 5.90 45.49 31.65
N MET A 43 4.75 45.55 32.32
CA MET A 43 3.76 44.46 32.30
C MET A 43 3.24 44.18 30.88
N ARG A 44 2.98 45.22 30.09
CA ARG A 44 2.52 45.06 28.70
C ARG A 44 3.61 44.49 27.80
N ASP A 45 4.83 44.98 27.93
CA ASP A 45 5.97 44.49 27.16
C ASP A 45 6.23 43.01 27.46
N GLN A 46 6.15 42.63 28.74
CA GLN A 46 6.27 41.24 29.17
C GLN A 46 5.14 40.38 28.61
N GLN A 47 3.88 40.84 28.72
CA GLN A 47 2.74 40.12 28.17
C GLN A 47 2.87 39.91 26.66
N ILE A 48 3.27 40.94 25.91
CA ILE A 48 3.49 40.84 24.47
C ILE A 48 4.61 39.85 24.15
N ALA A 49 5.72 39.90 24.89
CA ALA A 49 6.83 38.97 24.71
C ALA A 49 6.39 37.51 24.97
N ASP A 50 5.63 37.28 26.04
CA ASP A 50 5.12 35.95 26.41
C ASP A 50 4.11 35.44 25.38
N ASP A 51 3.20 36.28 24.90
CA ASP A 51 2.22 35.93 23.88
C ASP A 51 2.90 35.60 22.54
N LEU A 52 3.93 36.37 22.15
CA LEU A 52 4.73 36.09 20.95
C LEU A 52 5.52 34.79 21.09
N ALA A 53 6.13 34.54 22.24
CA ALA A 53 6.86 33.31 22.50
C ALA A 53 5.93 32.08 22.47
N ALA A 54 4.74 32.19 23.08
CA ALA A 54 3.73 31.13 23.06
C ALA A 54 3.21 30.86 21.64
N ALA A 55 2.98 31.92 20.85
CA ALA A 55 2.57 31.80 19.46
C ALA A 55 3.65 31.12 18.60
N GLN A 56 4.92 31.50 18.78
CA GLN A 56 6.03 30.88 18.06
C GLN A 56 6.19 29.40 18.44
N ALA A 57 6.17 29.08 19.74
CA ALA A 57 6.26 27.69 20.20
C ALA A 57 5.10 26.83 19.67
N SER A 58 3.89 27.39 19.60
CA SER A 58 2.73 26.70 19.02
C SER A 58 2.88 26.46 17.52
N ARG A 59 3.46 27.42 16.78
CA ARG A 59 3.78 27.27 15.35
C ARG A 59 4.84 26.20 15.13
N ASP A 60 5.95 26.26 15.86
CA ASP A 60 7.04 25.29 15.74
C ASP A 60 6.56 23.86 16.06
N ALA A 61 5.71 23.71 17.08
CA ALA A 61 5.09 22.42 17.42
C ALA A 61 4.15 21.92 16.32
N ALA A 62 3.37 22.80 15.69
CA ALA A 62 2.49 22.45 14.59
C ALA A 62 3.28 22.02 13.34
N ASP A 63 4.33 22.78 12.99
CA ASP A 63 5.19 22.47 11.85
C ASP A 63 5.92 21.12 12.04
N ALA A 64 6.44 20.87 13.25
CA ALA A 64 7.07 19.59 13.59
C ALA A 64 6.06 18.42 13.54
N ALA A 65 4.83 18.62 14.02
CA ALA A 65 3.78 17.61 13.95
C ALA A 65 3.35 17.35 12.50
N GLU A 66 3.25 18.38 11.66
CA GLU A 66 2.95 18.25 10.24
C GLU A 66 4.06 17.50 9.51
N GLU A 67 5.33 17.83 9.75
CA GLU A 67 6.46 17.13 9.15
C GLU A 67 6.48 15.65 9.54
N ALA A 68 6.31 15.34 10.83
CA ALA A 68 6.23 13.96 11.32
C ALA A 68 5.02 13.21 10.74
N TRP A 69 3.89 13.89 10.53
CA TRP A 69 2.73 13.30 9.85
C TRP A 69 3.03 13.01 8.38
N ARG A 70 3.63 13.96 7.64
CA ARG A 70 4.01 13.79 6.23
C ARG A 70 5.01 12.64 6.05
N GLN A 71 6.01 12.52 6.92
CA GLN A 71 6.97 11.41 6.89
C GLN A 71 6.28 10.06 7.11
N ARG A 72 5.39 9.96 8.10
CA ARG A 72 4.62 8.73 8.37
C ARG A 72 3.69 8.37 7.22
N GLU A 73 3.00 9.34 6.64
CA GLU A 73 2.09 9.15 5.51
C GLU A 73 2.84 8.62 4.29
N ASN A 74 4.01 9.18 3.97
CA ASN A 74 4.85 8.71 2.87
C ASN A 74 5.36 7.28 3.13
N ALA A 75 5.89 7.01 4.32
CA ALA A 75 6.35 5.68 4.70
C ALA A 75 5.23 4.63 4.64
N ASN A 76 4.02 4.98 5.11
CA ASN A 76 2.85 4.11 5.04
C ASN A 76 2.44 3.83 3.58
N ARG A 77 2.50 4.85 2.72
CA ARG A 77 2.18 4.71 1.29
C ARG A 77 3.18 3.80 0.57
N GLU A 78 4.47 3.96 0.84
CA GLU A 78 5.52 3.09 0.31
C GLU A 78 5.35 1.65 0.82
N ALA A 79 5.10 1.46 2.11
CA ALA A 79 4.86 0.14 2.70
C ALA A 79 3.61 -0.53 2.10
N ALA A 80 2.53 0.23 1.88
CA ALA A 80 1.32 -0.30 1.25
C ALA A 80 1.58 -0.71 -0.21
N GLN A 81 2.32 0.09 -0.98
CA GLN A 81 2.68 -0.26 -2.36
C GLN A 81 3.57 -1.50 -2.41
N ALA A 82 4.55 -1.60 -1.52
CA ALA A 82 5.41 -2.77 -1.38
C ALA A 82 4.59 -4.03 -1.04
N LEU A 83 3.69 -3.95 -0.06
CA LEU A 83 2.83 -5.06 0.34
C LEU A 83 1.91 -5.52 -0.82
N VAL A 84 1.33 -4.59 -1.58
CA VAL A 84 0.50 -4.92 -2.74
C VAL A 84 1.34 -5.58 -3.83
N SER A 85 2.55 -5.08 -4.10
CA SER A 85 3.46 -5.68 -5.08
C SER A 85 3.88 -7.10 -4.68
N GLU A 86 4.30 -7.29 -3.43
CA GLU A 86 4.67 -8.59 -2.87
C GLU A 86 3.50 -9.57 -2.92
N SER A 87 2.30 -9.13 -2.53
CA SER A 87 1.10 -9.98 -2.55
C SER A 87 0.72 -10.40 -3.96
N LYS A 88 0.83 -9.49 -4.95
CA LYS A 88 0.62 -9.81 -6.37
C LYS A 88 1.64 -10.82 -6.86
N ALA A 89 2.92 -10.64 -6.54
CA ALA A 89 3.97 -11.58 -6.92
C ALA A 89 3.74 -12.98 -6.33
N LYS A 90 3.37 -13.07 -5.03
CA LYS A 90 3.00 -14.34 -4.38
C LYS A 90 1.78 -14.98 -5.02
N ALA A 91 0.75 -14.20 -5.34
CA ALA A 91 -0.45 -14.71 -5.98
C ALA A 91 -0.17 -15.24 -7.40
N GLN A 92 0.67 -14.53 -8.18
CA GLN A 92 1.12 -14.98 -9.50
C GLN A 92 1.90 -16.30 -9.41
N ALA A 93 2.90 -16.38 -8.53
CA ALA A 93 3.68 -17.59 -8.33
C ALA A 93 2.81 -18.79 -7.89
N SER A 94 1.86 -18.57 -6.98
CA SER A 94 0.90 -19.61 -6.56
C SER A 94 0.01 -20.07 -7.71
N THR A 95 -0.46 -19.13 -8.55
CA THR A 95 -1.28 -19.43 -9.72
C THR A 95 -0.51 -20.22 -10.76
N GLU A 96 0.72 -19.82 -11.06
CA GLU A 96 1.61 -20.52 -11.99
C GLU A 96 1.93 -21.94 -11.50
N ALA A 97 2.23 -22.11 -10.21
CA ALA A 97 2.46 -23.42 -9.62
C ALA A 97 1.22 -24.33 -9.72
N ARG A 98 0.03 -23.78 -9.41
CA ARG A 98 -1.22 -24.55 -9.50
C ARG A 98 -1.55 -24.90 -10.95
N LEU A 99 -1.31 -23.99 -11.89
CA LEU A 99 -1.55 -24.22 -13.31
C LEU A 99 -0.60 -25.30 -13.86
N ALA A 100 0.67 -25.28 -13.45
CA ALA A 100 1.63 -26.33 -13.80
C ALA A 100 1.22 -27.71 -13.25
N GLU A 101 0.76 -27.78 -11.99
CA GLU A 101 0.25 -29.02 -11.39
C GLU A 101 -0.97 -29.57 -12.15
N VAL A 102 -1.94 -28.70 -12.45
CA VAL A 102 -3.15 -29.07 -13.20
C VAL A 102 -2.78 -29.53 -14.61
N GLN A 103 -1.88 -28.82 -15.29
CA GLN A 103 -1.43 -29.20 -16.64
C GLN A 103 -0.76 -30.58 -16.62
N ALA A 104 0.12 -30.86 -15.66
CA ALA A 104 0.73 -32.18 -15.52
C ALA A 104 -0.31 -33.29 -15.28
N GLY A 105 -1.38 -33.00 -14.52
CA GLY A 105 -2.50 -33.91 -14.33
C GLY A 105 -3.29 -34.16 -15.61
N ILE A 106 -3.55 -33.12 -16.41
CA ILE A 106 -4.22 -33.22 -17.70
C ILE A 106 -3.38 -34.07 -18.67
N ASP A 107 -2.07 -33.82 -18.76
CA ASP A 107 -1.17 -34.55 -19.64
C ASP A 107 -1.12 -36.04 -19.27
N ALA A 108 -1.11 -36.36 -17.98
CA ALA A 108 -1.18 -37.74 -17.49
C ALA A 108 -2.50 -38.43 -17.87
N GLN A 109 -3.63 -37.75 -17.69
CA GLN A 109 -4.94 -38.28 -18.07
C GLN A 109 -5.07 -38.48 -19.59
N LEU A 110 -4.49 -37.58 -20.38
CA LEU A 110 -4.47 -37.68 -21.84
C LEU A 110 -3.66 -38.92 -22.26
N ALA A 111 -2.46 -39.11 -21.70
CA ALA A 111 -1.63 -40.28 -21.97
C ALA A 111 -2.33 -41.60 -21.58
N GLU A 112 -3.01 -41.64 -20.43
CA GLU A 112 -3.80 -42.81 -20.02
C GLU A 112 -4.95 -43.07 -21.00
N ALA A 113 -5.69 -42.02 -21.40
CA ALA A 113 -6.79 -42.15 -22.35
C ALA A 113 -6.30 -42.65 -23.72
N GLU A 114 -5.17 -42.15 -24.22
CA GLU A 114 -4.54 -42.62 -25.46
C GLU A 114 -4.16 -44.10 -25.38
N GLN A 115 -3.57 -44.55 -24.26
CA GLN A 115 -3.26 -45.95 -24.03
C GLN A 115 -4.51 -46.83 -24.02
N ARG A 116 -5.59 -46.41 -23.34
CA ARG A 116 -6.87 -47.14 -23.34
C ARG A 116 -7.48 -47.22 -24.74
N ILE A 117 -7.44 -46.14 -25.51
CA ILE A 117 -7.92 -46.12 -26.89
C ILE A 117 -7.09 -47.07 -27.75
N ALA A 118 -5.76 -47.07 -27.62
CA ALA A 118 -4.89 -47.98 -28.35
C ALA A 118 -5.16 -49.44 -27.99
N ALA A 119 -5.33 -49.77 -26.71
CA ALA A 119 -5.68 -51.10 -26.24
C ALA A 119 -7.04 -51.55 -26.79
N SER A 120 -8.08 -50.72 -26.70
CA SER A 120 -9.41 -51.02 -27.23
C SER A 120 -9.40 -51.21 -28.75
N ARG A 121 -8.61 -50.43 -29.49
CA ARG A 121 -8.41 -50.63 -30.94
C ARG A 121 -7.74 -51.96 -31.25
N ALA A 122 -6.73 -52.35 -30.48
CA ALA A 122 -6.05 -53.63 -30.65
C ALA A 122 -6.98 -54.82 -30.35
N GLU A 123 -7.76 -54.75 -29.28
CA GLU A 123 -8.78 -55.74 -28.95
C GLU A 123 -9.84 -55.85 -30.04
N ALA A 124 -10.41 -54.72 -30.49
CA ALA A 124 -11.41 -54.71 -31.55
C ALA A 124 -10.87 -55.30 -32.86
N ALA A 125 -9.61 -55.01 -33.23
CA ALA A 125 -8.97 -55.59 -34.40
C ALA A 125 -8.79 -57.12 -34.27
N ALA A 126 -8.41 -57.60 -33.08
CA ALA A 126 -8.27 -59.02 -32.80
C ALA A 126 -9.61 -59.77 -32.83
N GLU A 127 -10.67 -59.15 -32.31
CA GLU A 127 -12.04 -59.68 -32.39
C GLU A 127 -12.52 -59.76 -33.85
N ILE A 128 -12.28 -58.72 -34.66
CA ILE A 128 -12.60 -58.75 -36.09
C ILE A 128 -11.85 -59.89 -36.81
N GLU A 129 -10.55 -60.07 -36.53
CA GLU A 129 -9.76 -61.18 -37.08
C GLU A 129 -10.35 -62.55 -36.69
N SER A 130 -10.78 -62.70 -35.42
CA SER A 130 -11.37 -63.94 -34.94
C SER A 130 -12.73 -64.23 -35.59
N VAL A 131 -13.62 -63.24 -35.64
CA VAL A 131 -14.95 -63.37 -36.27
C VAL A 131 -14.83 -63.62 -37.77
N ALA A 132 -13.91 -62.93 -38.46
CA ALA A 132 -13.68 -63.14 -39.89
C ALA A 132 -13.11 -64.55 -40.17
N ALA A 133 -12.22 -65.06 -39.32
CA ALA A 133 -11.72 -66.43 -39.45
C ALA A 133 -12.82 -67.47 -39.23
N GLU A 134 -13.68 -67.29 -38.23
CA GLU A 134 -14.82 -68.18 -37.98
C GLU A 134 -15.82 -68.14 -39.14
N ALA A 135 -16.17 -66.96 -39.65
CA ALA A 135 -17.02 -66.80 -40.82
C ALA A 135 -16.40 -67.45 -42.09
N ALA A 136 -15.10 -67.30 -42.30
CA ALA A 136 -14.41 -67.94 -43.43
C ALA A 136 -14.40 -69.47 -43.34
N GLN A 137 -14.23 -70.03 -42.13
CA GLN A 137 -14.34 -71.48 -41.91
C GLN A 137 -15.75 -72.00 -42.23
N ASP A 138 -16.78 -71.30 -41.76
CA ASP A 138 -18.18 -71.67 -42.01
C ASP A 138 -18.53 -71.59 -43.51
N ILE A 139 -18.08 -70.55 -44.21
CA ILE A 139 -18.29 -70.41 -45.65
C ILE A 139 -17.56 -71.53 -46.41
N ALA A 140 -16.31 -71.83 -46.07
CA ALA A 140 -15.53 -72.89 -46.72
C ALA A 140 -16.16 -74.28 -46.50
N ALA A 141 -16.66 -74.55 -45.29
CA ALA A 141 -17.35 -75.78 -44.96
C ALA A 141 -18.66 -75.94 -45.75
N ARG A 142 -19.46 -74.87 -45.88
CA ARG A 142 -20.75 -74.91 -46.59
C ARG A 142 -20.62 -74.95 -48.11
N LEU A 143 -19.64 -74.24 -48.68
CA LEU A 143 -19.51 -74.08 -50.13
C LEU A 143 -18.62 -75.17 -50.77
N ALA A 144 -17.48 -75.48 -50.15
CA ALA A 144 -16.49 -76.40 -50.72
C ALA A 144 -16.50 -77.78 -50.05
N GLY A 145 -17.21 -77.95 -48.92
CA GLY A 145 -17.24 -79.21 -48.16
C GLY A 145 -15.91 -79.55 -47.46
N VAL A 146 -14.97 -78.60 -47.40
CA VAL A 146 -13.64 -78.80 -46.82
C VAL A 146 -13.60 -78.26 -45.39
N LYS A 147 -13.10 -79.06 -44.43
CA LYS A 147 -12.84 -78.61 -43.07
C LYS A 147 -11.49 -77.90 -42.99
N VAL A 148 -11.52 -76.58 -42.77
CA VAL A 148 -10.32 -75.77 -42.51
C VAL A 148 -10.08 -75.70 -41.01
N THR A 149 -8.83 -75.85 -40.57
CA THR A 149 -8.47 -75.72 -39.15
C THR A 149 -8.47 -74.25 -38.72
N LYS A 150 -8.78 -73.98 -37.43
CA LYS A 150 -8.89 -72.60 -36.90
C LYS A 150 -7.58 -71.81 -37.08
N THR A 151 -6.44 -72.48 -36.97
CA THR A 151 -5.11 -71.90 -37.17
C THR A 151 -4.85 -71.50 -38.62
N ALA A 152 -5.23 -72.35 -39.59
CA ALA A 152 -5.06 -72.06 -41.02
C ALA A 152 -5.98 -70.91 -41.47
N ALA A 153 -7.23 -70.88 -40.99
CA ALA A 153 -8.18 -69.82 -41.28
C ALA A 153 -7.72 -68.46 -40.72
N LYS A 154 -7.26 -68.40 -39.47
CA LYS A 154 -6.71 -67.17 -38.89
C LYS A 154 -5.49 -66.66 -39.66
N SER A 155 -4.56 -67.54 -40.03
CA SER A 155 -3.37 -67.15 -40.81
C SER A 155 -3.75 -66.56 -42.17
N ALA A 156 -4.69 -67.17 -42.88
CA ALA A 156 -5.12 -66.70 -44.20
C ALA A 156 -5.89 -65.36 -44.12
N VAL A 157 -6.76 -65.19 -43.12
CA VAL A 157 -7.47 -63.92 -42.88
C VAL A 157 -6.49 -62.82 -42.52
N LYS A 158 -5.51 -63.11 -41.66
CA LYS A 158 -4.47 -62.14 -41.27
C LYS A 158 -3.62 -61.68 -42.45
N GLU A 159 -3.29 -62.60 -43.36
CA GLU A 159 -2.56 -62.29 -44.59
C GLU A 159 -3.40 -61.45 -45.55
N ALA A 160 -4.68 -61.78 -45.72
CA ALA A 160 -5.61 -60.97 -46.53
C ALA A 160 -5.82 -59.55 -45.96
N MET A 161 -5.94 -59.42 -44.63
CA MET A 161 -6.11 -58.13 -43.95
C MET A 161 -4.85 -57.24 -43.99
N ARG A 162 -3.66 -57.80 -44.27
CA ARG A 162 -2.43 -57.02 -44.49
C ARG A 162 -2.34 -56.39 -45.88
N HIS A 163 -3.16 -56.84 -46.83
CA HIS A 163 -3.14 -56.42 -48.24
C HIS A 163 -4.37 -55.59 -48.65
N ALA A 164 -5.30 -55.35 -47.73
CA ALA A 164 -6.46 -54.46 -47.88
C ALA A 164 -6.18 -53.09 -47.25
#